data_AF-A0A1Y6BLD3-F1
#
_entry.id   AF-A0A1Y6BLD3-F1
#
_cell.length_a   1.000
_cell.length_b   1.000
_cell.length_c   1.000
_cell.angle_alpha   90.00
_cell.angle_beta   90.00
_cell.angle_gamma   90.00
#
_symmetry.space_group_name_H-M   'P 1'
#
loop_
_entity.id
_entity.type
_entity.pdbx_description
1 polymer ?
#
loop_
_entity_poly.entity_id
_entity_poly.type
_entity_poly.pdbx_seq_one_letter_code
_entity_poly.pdbx_strand_id
1 'polypeptide(L)'
;MENCNWDGAGVIMDKAYEGDDTRQLVMNLGMIPIVPPKVNRLTPWEYDREMYKKRNEVERLFRRLKGFRRIFSRFDKLDVFLSFLLIFLSLLTA
;
A
#
# COMPACT_ATOMS: atom_id res chain seq x y z
N MET A 1 3.97 -20.47 -9.70
CA MET A 1 3.60 -19.27 -8.91
C MET A 1 2.12 -19.13 -9.08
N GLU A 2 1.36 -19.41 -8.02
CA GLU A 2 -0.08 -19.61 -8.09
C GLU A 2 -0.80 -18.36 -8.58
N ASN A 3 -1.79 -18.59 -9.44
CA ASN A 3 -2.70 -17.60 -9.96
C ASN A 3 -3.65 -17.17 -8.83
N CYS A 4 -3.17 -16.33 -7.92
CA CYS A 4 -4.05 -15.61 -7.02
C CYS A 4 -4.94 -14.73 -7.92
N ASN A 5 -6.22 -15.07 -8.01
CA ASN A 5 -7.22 -14.38 -8.80
C ASN A 5 -7.48 -12.99 -8.19
N TRP A 6 -6.65 -12.01 -8.53
CA TRP A 6 -6.77 -10.61 -8.10
C TRP A 6 -7.61 -9.77 -9.06
N ASP A 7 -8.38 -10.41 -9.95
CA ASP A 7 -9.24 -9.71 -10.90
C ASP A 7 -10.21 -8.77 -10.15
N GLY A 8 -10.05 -7.47 -10.37
CA GLY A 8 -10.84 -6.42 -9.71
C GLY A 8 -10.35 -5.98 -8.33
N ALA A 9 -9.22 -6.49 -7.83
CA ALA A 9 -8.64 -6.03 -6.57
C ALA A 9 -8.07 -4.61 -6.71
N GLY A 10 -8.51 -3.71 -5.83
CA GLY A 10 -8.05 -2.31 -5.79
C GLY A 10 -6.69 -2.19 -5.10
N VAL A 11 -5.66 -1.77 -5.84
CA VAL A 11 -4.30 -1.57 -5.33
C VAL A 11 -4.10 -0.09 -5.03
N ILE A 12 -3.92 0.25 -3.76
CA ILE A 12 -3.54 1.61 -3.34
C ILE A 12 -2.03 1.75 -3.46
N MET A 13 -1.57 2.66 -4.33
CA MET A 13 -0.14 2.90 -4.51
C MET A 13 0.24 4.32 -4.06
N ASP A 14 1.52 4.52 -3.77
CA ASP A 14 2.03 5.85 -3.51
C ASP A 14 2.06 6.69 -4.80
N LYS A 15 1.88 8.01 -4.65
CA LYS A 15 1.90 8.97 -5.76
C LYS A 15 3.25 9.00 -6.50
N ALA A 16 4.34 8.54 -5.87
CA ALA A 16 5.63 8.37 -6.54
C ALA A 16 5.61 7.26 -7.61
N TYR A 17 4.73 6.25 -7.47
CA TYR A 17 4.58 5.13 -8.40
C TYR A 17 3.45 5.32 -9.43
N GLU A 18 3.07 6.56 -9.67
CA GLU A 18 2.04 6.99 -10.63
C GLU A 18 2.48 6.89 -12.12
N GLY A 19 3.65 6.27 -12.37
CA GLY A 19 4.18 6.03 -13.71
C GLY A 19 3.26 5.17 -14.58
N ASP A 20 3.32 5.40 -15.90
CA ASP A 20 2.53 4.63 -16.86
C ASP A 20 2.93 3.14 -16.84
N ASP A 21 4.21 2.84 -16.74
CA ASP A 21 4.72 1.46 -16.71
C ASP A 21 4.19 0.66 -15.51
N THR A 22 4.21 1.27 -14.31
CA THR A 22 3.71 0.64 -13.09
C THR A 22 2.20 0.46 -13.15
N ARG A 23 1.47 1.41 -13.74
CA ARG A 23 0.02 1.32 -13.92
C ARG A 23 -0.35 0.23 -14.92
N GLN A 24 0.34 0.14 -16.05
CA GLN A 24 0.14 -0.89 -17.05
C GLN A 24 0.43 -2.27 -16.50
N LEU A 25 1.48 -2.42 -15.67
CA LEU A 25 1.77 -3.68 -14.99
C LEU A 25 0.62 -4.10 -14.08
N VAL A 26 0.08 -3.19 -13.28
CA VAL A 26 -1.06 -3.46 -12.38
C VAL A 26 -2.31 -3.85 -13.17
N MET A 27 -2.58 -3.16 -14.28
CA MET A 27 -3.69 -3.48 -15.18
C MET A 27 -3.51 -4.85 -15.85
N ASN A 28 -2.29 -5.20 -16.29
CA ASN A 28 -1.98 -6.51 -16.86
C ASN A 28 -2.14 -7.65 -15.86
N LEU A 29 -2.06 -7.35 -14.55
CA LEU A 29 -2.30 -8.29 -13.47
C LEU A 29 -3.79 -8.38 -13.07
N GLY A 30 -4.70 -7.74 -13.81
CA GLY A 30 -6.15 -7.74 -13.53
C GLY A 30 -6.57 -6.82 -12.39
N MET A 31 -5.65 -6.01 -11.86
CA MET A 31 -5.88 -5.17 -10.69
C MET A 31 -6.20 -3.72 -11.07
N ILE A 32 -6.91 -3.01 -10.19
CA ILE A 32 -7.32 -1.61 -10.39
C ILE A 32 -6.38 -0.69 -9.61
N PRO A 33 -5.57 0.15 -10.27
CA PRO A 33 -4.67 1.08 -9.60
C PRO A 33 -5.43 2.28 -9.03
N ILE A 34 -5.40 2.45 -7.72
CA ILE A 34 -6.03 3.56 -6.99
C ILE A 34 -4.93 4.55 -6.61
N VAL A 35 -4.65 5.48 -7.51
CA VAL A 35 -3.60 6.49 -7.36
C VAL A 35 -4.13 7.85 -7.80
N PRO A 36 -3.93 8.92 -7.01
CA PRO A 36 -4.28 10.26 -7.44
C PRO A 36 -3.32 10.72 -8.54
N PRO A 37 -3.83 11.28 -9.65
CA PRO A 37 -2.98 11.82 -10.70
C PRO A 37 -2.10 12.97 -10.17
N LYS A 38 -0.92 13.15 -10.77
CA LYS A 38 -0.12 14.36 -10.54
C LYS A 38 -0.83 15.58 -11.14
N VAL A 39 -0.65 16.73 -10.48
CA VAL A 39 -1.27 18.01 -10.89
C VAL A 39 -0.77 18.46 -12.26
N ASN A 40 0.45 18.08 -12.64
CA ASN A 40 1.09 18.45 -13.91
C ASN A 40 0.67 17.56 -15.09
N ARG A 41 -0.27 16.62 -14.90
CA ARG A 41 -0.67 15.69 -15.94
C ARG A 41 -1.73 16.32 -16.84
N LEU A 42 -1.55 16.18 -18.15
CA LEU A 42 -2.48 16.71 -19.16
C LEU A 42 -3.85 16.00 -19.12
N THR A 43 -3.86 14.72 -18.74
CA THR A 43 -5.06 13.88 -18.69
C THR A 43 -5.22 13.25 -17.31
N PRO A 44 -5.84 13.96 -16.34
CA PRO A 44 -6.15 13.37 -15.05
C PRO A 44 -7.27 12.33 -15.18
N TRP A 45 -7.18 11.23 -14.44
CA TRP A 45 -8.25 10.24 -14.33
C TRP A 45 -9.01 10.38 -13.01
N GLU A 46 -10.21 9.82 -12.99
CA GLU A 46 -10.97 9.66 -11.75
C GLU A 46 -10.45 8.46 -10.96
N TYR A 47 -10.34 8.65 -9.64
CA TYR A 47 -9.95 7.61 -8.71
C TYR A 47 -10.87 7.68 -7.48
N ASP A 48 -11.05 6.54 -6.82
CA ASP A 48 -11.84 6.48 -5.59
C ASP A 48 -11.09 7.18 -4.44
N ARG A 49 -11.59 8.37 -4.08
CA ARG A 49 -11.06 9.17 -2.98
C ARG A 49 -11.32 8.55 -1.62
N GLU A 50 -12.41 7.82 -1.43
CA GLU A 50 -12.71 7.16 -0.16
C GLU A 50 -11.76 6.00 0.10
N MET A 51 -11.48 5.21 -0.94
CA MET A 51 -10.51 4.13 -0.83
C MET A 51 -9.09 4.68 -0.61
N TYR A 52 -8.74 5.79 -1.25
CA TYR A 52 -7.45 6.46 -1.02
C TYR A 52 -7.32 7.10 0.39
N LYS A 53 -8.42 7.51 1.05
CA LYS A 53 -8.38 8.03 2.43
C LYS A 53 -7.85 7.01 3.44
N LYS A 54 -8.08 5.71 3.22
CA LYS A 54 -7.55 4.63 4.09
C LYS A 54 -6.03 4.66 4.18
N ARG A 55 -5.34 5.17 3.15
CA ARG A 55 -3.88 5.39 3.15
C ARG A 55 -3.42 6.29 4.29
N ASN A 56 -4.20 7.30 4.67
CA ASN A 56 -3.86 8.24 5.75
C ASN A 56 -3.87 7.55 7.12
N GLU A 57 -4.70 6.53 7.33
CA GLU A 57 -4.68 5.73 8.57
C GLU A 57 -3.39 4.91 8.67
N VAL A 58 -3.02 4.26 7.57
CA VAL A 58 -1.76 3.52 7.43
C VAL A 58 -0.56 4.46 7.60
N GLU A 59 -0.58 5.63 6.98
CA GLU A 59 0.48 6.65 7.09
C GLU A 59 0.61 7.18 8.52
N ARG A 60 -0.50 7.39 9.24
CA ARG A 60 -0.50 7.77 10.66
C ARG A 60 0.09 6.67 11.54
N LEU A 61 -0.21 5.40 11.26
CA LEU A 61 0.40 4.26 11.92
C LEU A 61 1.91 4.25 11.68
N PHE A 62 2.36 4.35 10.42
CA PHE A 62 3.78 4.43 10.08
C PHE A 62 4.47 5.66 10.67
N ARG A 63 3.79 6.81 10.76
CA ARG A 63 4.33 8.02 11.40
C ARG A 63 4.56 7.79 12.89
N ARG A 64 3.63 7.14 13.59
CA ARG A 64 3.81 6.73 15.00
C ARG A 64 4.96 5.75 15.12
N LEU A 65 5.02 4.71 14.28
CA LEU A 65 6.12 3.74 14.24
C LEU A 65 7.48 4.40 13.98
N LYS A 66 7.54 5.39 13.09
CA LYS A 66 8.76 6.16 12.78
C LYS A 66 9.17 7.07 13.94
N GLY A 67 8.22 7.56 14.74
CA GLY A 67 8.50 8.23 16.02
C GLY A 67 9.15 7.27 17.03
N PHE A 68 8.73 6.00 17.03
CA PHE A 68 9.36 4.94 17.82
C PHE A 68 10.68 4.41 17.21
N ARG A 69 11.17 4.95 16.09
CA ARG A 69 12.41 4.51 15.43
C ARG A 69 13.64 4.58 16.35
N ARG A 70 13.67 5.52 17.29
CA ARG A 70 14.73 5.62 18.32
C ARG A 70 14.68 4.46 19.34
N ILE A 71 13.50 3.89 19.58
CA ILE A 71 13.30 2.70 20.41
C ILE A 71 13.55 1.43 19.58
N PHE A 72 13.15 1.44 18.30
CA PHE A 72 13.35 0.36 17.34
C PHE A 72 14.83 0.15 16.94
N SER A 73 15.69 1.18 16.95
CA SER A 73 17.13 0.98 16.77
C SER A 73 17.77 0.10 17.87
N ARG A 74 17.08 -0.16 18.98
CA ARG A 74 17.47 -1.15 20.00
C ARG A 74 16.90 -2.56 19.74
N PHE A 75 15.87 -2.66 18.89
CA PHE A 75 15.28 -3.89 18.36
C PHE A 75 15.76 -4.08 16.92
N ASP A 76 17.05 -4.37 16.76
CA ASP A 76 17.67 -4.69 15.47
C ASP A 76 17.12 -5.97 14.81
N LYS A 77 16.28 -6.74 15.52
CA LYS A 77 15.64 -7.94 14.99
C LYS A 77 14.33 -7.62 14.27
N LEU A 78 14.45 -7.39 12.97
CA LEU A 78 13.38 -7.39 11.97
C LEU A 78 12.37 -8.56 12.13
N ASP A 79 12.79 -9.67 12.72
CA ASP A 79 11.93 -10.82 13.05
C ASP A 79 10.71 -10.47 13.91
N VAL A 80 10.85 -9.58 14.88
CA VAL A 80 9.73 -9.25 15.79
C VAL A 80 8.65 -8.45 15.07
N PHE A 81 9.05 -7.59 14.13
CA PHE A 81 8.11 -6.81 13.33
C PHE A 81 7.37 -7.70 12.32
N LEU A 82 8.08 -8.62 11.65
CA LEU A 82 7.48 -9.61 10.75
C LEU A 82 6.53 -10.55 11.50
N SER A 83 6.95 -11.03 12.68
CA SER A 83 6.11 -11.87 13.54
C SER A 83 4.83 -11.15 13.97
N PHE A 84 4.93 -9.88 14.37
CA PHE A 84 3.76 -9.08 14.74
C PHE A 84 2.81 -8.88 13.56
N LEU A 85 3.34 -8.61 12.36
CA LEU A 85 2.55 -8.47 11.14
C LEU A 85 1.85 -9.79 10.76
N LEU A 86 2.55 -10.93 10.88
CA LEU A 86 2.01 -12.26 10.60
C LEU A 86 0.91 -12.67 11.60
N ILE A 87 1.11 -12.39 12.89
CA ILE A 87 0.10 -12.62 13.93
C ILE A 87 -1.15 -11.76 13.66
N PHE A 88 -0.95 -10.49 13.32
CA PHE A 88 -2.05 -9.59 12.99
C PHE A 88 -2.82 -10.05 11.75
N LEU A 89 -2.12 -10.55 10.74
CA LEU A 89 -2.71 -11.13 9.53
C LEU A 89 -3.48 -12.43 9.82
N SER A 90 -2.98 -13.28 10.71
CA SER A 90 -3.69 -14.51 11.14
C SER A 90 -4.96 -14.24 11.94
N LEU A 91 -5.03 -13.13 12.68
CA LEU A 91 -6.22 -12.73 13.43
C LEU A 91 -7.29 -12.08 12.55
N LEU A 92 -6.90 -11.50 11.41
CA LEU A 92 -7.84 -10.92 10.45
C LEU A 92 -8.48 -11.97 9.51
N THR A 93 -7.96 -13.19 9.54
CA THR A 93 -8.40 -14.33 8.70
C THR A 93 -9.14 -15.42 9.50
N ALA A 94 -9.37 -15.19 10.80
CA ALA A 94 -10.11 -16.08 11.72
C ALA A 94 -11.54 -15.57 11.99
#